data_AF-E2AZL7-F1
#
_entry.id   AF-E2AZL7-F1
#
_cell.length_a   1.000
_cell.length_b   1.000
_cell.length_c   1.000
_cell.angle_alpha   90.00
_cell.angle_beta   90.00
_cell.angle_gamma   90.00
#
_symmetry.space_group_name_H-M   'P 1'
#
loop_
_entity.id
_entity.type
_entity.pdbx_description
1 polymer ?
#
loop_
_entity_poly.entity_id
_entity_poly.type
_entity_poly.pdbx_seq_one_letter_code
_entity_poly.pdbx_strand_id
1 'polypeptide(L)'
;FMVNSGSGLNLIKQKCLGHVILDKTNSLSLQGIASETIITLGAVSIFILGGLTEFYVISDLIGFDQDGILGNRFLRERSAILNY
;
A
#
# COMPACT_ATOMS: atom_id res chain seq x y z
N PHE A 1 8.28 -2.60 -5.36
CA PHE A 1 7.24 -3.09 -4.43
C PHE A 1 7.71 -4.39 -3.80
N MET A 2 7.49 -4.55 -2.50
CA MET A 2 7.62 -5.84 -1.82
C MET A 2 6.27 -6.55 -1.81
N VAL A 3 6.26 -7.84 -2.14
CA VAL A 3 5.06 -8.67 -2.03
C VAL A 3 5.00 -9.24 -0.61
N ASN A 4 3.92 -8.95 0.10
CA ASN A 4 3.75 -9.39 1.48
C ASN A 4 2.34 -9.97 1.70
N SER A 5 2.24 -11.30 1.71
CA SER A 5 0.97 -12.00 1.97
C SER A 5 0.45 -11.83 3.41
N GLY A 6 1.32 -11.44 4.35
CA GLY A 6 0.95 -11.09 5.72
C GLY A 6 0.39 -9.67 5.89
N SER A 7 0.57 -8.79 4.89
CA SER A 7 -0.03 -7.45 4.91
C SER A 7 -1.44 -7.51 4.35
N GLY A 8 -2.45 -7.02 5.07
CA GLY A 8 -3.82 -6.95 4.55
C GLY A 8 -4.00 -5.92 3.43
N LEU A 9 -3.14 -4.89 3.41
CA LEU A 9 -3.31 -3.69 2.59
C LEU A 9 -2.15 -3.48 1.62
N ASN A 10 -2.42 -2.75 0.55
CA ASN A 10 -1.39 -2.24 -0.35
C ASN A 10 -0.95 -0.86 0.12
N LEU A 11 0.35 -0.64 0.21
CA LEU A 11 0.95 0.61 0.65
C LEU A 11 1.85 1.18 -0.43
N ILE A 12 1.92 2.49 -0.52
CA ILE A 12 2.87 3.20 -1.38
C ILE A 12 3.38 4.46 -0.70
N LYS A 13 4.67 4.74 -0.85
CA LYS A 13 5.29 5.95 -0.35
C LYS A 13 4.88 7.17 -1.18
N GLN A 14 4.70 8.31 -0.52
CA GLN A 14 4.30 9.55 -1.17
C GLN A 14 5.27 9.98 -2.28
N LYS A 15 6.58 9.83 -2.09
CA LYS A 15 7.60 10.17 -3.11
C LYS A 15 7.43 9.41 -4.44
N CYS A 16 6.76 8.26 -4.41
CA CYS A 16 6.53 7.43 -5.59
C CYS A 16 5.32 7.91 -6.40
N LEU A 17 4.54 8.83 -5.83
CA LEU A 17 3.41 9.46 -6.49
C LEU A 17 3.87 10.79 -7.09
N GLY A 18 3.48 11.02 -8.35
CA GLY A 18 3.59 12.34 -8.96
C GLY A 18 2.50 13.29 -8.46
N HIS A 19 2.00 14.15 -9.34
CA HIS A 19 0.83 14.97 -9.04
C HIS A 19 -0.45 14.13 -9.13
N VAL A 20 -0.76 13.39 -8.07
CA VAL A 20 -1.98 12.60 -7.97
C VAL A 20 -2.86 13.15 -6.84
N ILE A 21 -4.16 13.26 -7.09
CA ILE A 21 -5.12 13.67 -6.07
C ILE A 21 -5.38 12.47 -5.17
N LEU A 22 -5.04 12.63 -3.89
CA LEU A 22 -5.32 11.62 -2.87
C LEU A 22 -6.74 11.80 -2.35
N ASP A 23 -7.45 10.70 -2.17
CA ASP A 23 -8.66 10.69 -1.37
C ASP A 23 -8.28 10.72 0.12
N LYS A 24 -8.29 11.91 0.70
CA LYS A 24 -7.98 12.14 2.12
C LYS A 24 -9.10 11.67 3.05
N THR A 25 -10.31 11.41 2.54
CA THR A 25 -11.42 10.89 3.36
C THR A 25 -11.25 9.40 3.65
N ASN A 26 -10.52 8.70 2.79
CA ASN A 26 -10.17 7.28 2.94
C ASN A 26 -8.74 7.13 3.50
N SER A 27 -8.59 7.45 4.79
CA SER A 27 -7.36 7.22 5.56
C SER A 27 -7.55 6.09 6.57
N LEU A 28 -6.47 5.36 6.86
CA LEU A 28 -6.45 4.22 7.76
C LEU A 28 -5.35 4.38 8.80
N SER A 29 -5.61 3.84 9.99
CA SER A 29 -4.59 3.66 11.02
C SER A 29 -3.93 2.30 10.88
N LEU A 30 -2.62 2.29 10.65
CA LEU A 30 -1.80 1.09 10.50
C LEU A 30 -1.06 0.80 11.80
N GLN A 31 -1.04 -0.48 12.17
CA GLN A 31 -0.25 -1.00 13.29
C GLN A 31 0.65 -2.14 12.81
N GLY A 32 1.80 -2.32 13.48
CA GLY A 32 2.76 -3.39 13.16
C GLY A 32 3.83 -3.04 12.13
N ILE A 33 3.82 -1.82 11.57
CA ILE A 33 4.86 -1.31 10.66
C ILE A 33 5.89 -0.45 11.41
N ALA A 34 5.44 0.28 12.44
CA ALA A 34 6.30 1.01 13.37
C ALA A 34 5.85 0.74 14.81
N SER A 35 6.66 1.18 15.77
CA SER A 35 6.35 1.15 17.20
C SER A 35 5.10 1.97 17.55
N GLU A 36 4.77 2.95 16.70
CA GLU A 36 3.60 3.81 16.84
C GLU A 36 2.55 3.50 15.76
N THR A 37 1.31 3.90 16.04
CA THR A 37 0.22 3.82 15.05
C THR A 37 0.44 4.88 13.98
N ILE A 38 0.51 4.46 12.72
CA ILE A 38 0.75 5.34 11.58
C ILE A 38 -0.59 5.62 10.89
N ILE A 39 -0.89 6.89 10.64
CA ILE A 39 -2.06 7.28 9.85
C ILE A 39 -1.65 7.45 8.39
N THR A 40 -2.37 6.83 7.46
CA THR A 40 -2.15 7.01 6.02
C THR A 40 -2.62 8.38 5.57
N LEU A 41 -1.97 8.93 4.54
CA LEU A 41 -2.27 10.26 4.00
C LEU A 41 -3.55 10.28 3.15
N GLY A 42 -4.04 9.11 2.77
CA GLY A 42 -5.22 8.90 1.95
C GLY A 42 -5.09 7.64 1.10
N ALA A 43 -6.05 7.45 0.20
CA ALA A 43 -6.04 6.37 -0.78
C ALA A 43 -5.85 6.90 -2.21
N VAL A 44 -5.29 6.07 -3.07
CA VAL A 44 -5.14 6.32 -4.50
C VAL A 44 -5.29 5.02 -5.27
N SER A 45 -5.95 5.08 -6.43
CA SER A 45 -6.11 3.93 -7.31
C SER A 45 -5.10 4.03 -8.46
N ILE A 46 -4.25 3.01 -8.60
CA ILE A 46 -3.16 2.96 -9.58
C ILE A 46 -3.38 1.73 -10.47
N PHE A 47 -3.20 1.90 -11.77
CA PHE A 47 -3.17 0.77 -12.70
C PHE A 47 -1.85 0.03 -12.61
N ILE A 48 -1.89 -1.24 -12.20
CA ILE A 48 -0.73 -2.13 -12.16
C ILE A 48 -1.11 -3.45 -12.82
N LEU A 49 -0.23 -4.02 -13.65
CA LEU A 49 -0.45 -5.30 -14.33
C LEU A 49 -1.82 -5.40 -15.03
N GLY A 50 -2.30 -4.30 -15.64
CA GLY A 50 -3.58 -4.28 -16.37
C GLY A 50 -4.85 -4.23 -15.51
N GLY A 51 -4.75 -3.94 -14.21
CA GLY A 51 -5.91 -3.79 -13.33
C GLY A 51 -5.77 -2.59 -12.41
N LEU A 52 -6.89 -1.97 -12.05
CA LEU A 52 -6.94 -0.87 -11.10
C LEU A 52 -6.81 -1.44 -9.68
N THR A 53 -5.83 -0.95 -8.93
CA THR A 53 -5.55 -1.40 -7.57
C THR A 53 -5.50 -0.21 -6.64
N GLU A 54 -6.23 -0.31 -5.52
CA GLU A 54 -6.21 0.69 -4.45
C GLU A 54 -4.93 0.55 -3.61
N PHE A 55 -4.28 1.68 -3.36
CA PHE A 55 -3.13 1.84 -2.49
C PHE A 55 -3.42 2.88 -1.42
N TYR A 56 -3.01 2.59 -0.19
CA TYR A 56 -2.94 3.60 0.86
C TYR A 56 -1.57 4.26 0.84
N VAL A 57 -1.59 5.60 0.87
CA VAL A 57 -0.39 6.41 0.78
C VAL A 57 0.16 6.66 2.17
N ILE A 58 1.45 6.46 2.32
CA ILE A 58 2.16 6.71 3.59
C ILE A 58 3.21 7.79 3.40
N SER A 59 3.58 8.41 4.52
CA SER A 59 4.70 9.36 4.57
C SER A 59 6.02 8.67 4.21
N ASP A 60 6.90 9.39 3.53
CA ASP A 60 8.24 8.92 3.18
C ASP A 60 9.15 8.71 4.41
N LEU A 61 8.76 9.30 5.54
CA LEU A 61 9.44 9.19 6.82
C LEU A 61 9.27 7.81 7.50
N ILE A 62 8.32 6.99 7.02
CA ILE A 62 8.11 5.65 7.56
C ILE A 62 9.29 4.74 7.18
N GLY A 63 9.89 4.14 8.21
CA GLY A 63 11.14 3.39 8.16
C GLY A 63 11.02 1.97 7.61
N PHE A 64 10.53 1.79 6.38
CA PHE A 64 10.81 0.57 5.61
C PHE A 64 11.48 0.92 4.28
N ASP A 65 12.42 0.09 3.84
CA ASP A 65 13.31 0.40 2.71
C ASP A 65 12.60 0.42 1.35
N GLN A 66 11.48 -0.28 1.26
CA GLN A 66 10.74 -0.48 0.03
C GLN A 66 9.87 0.74 -0.31
N ASP A 67 9.66 0.97 -1.60
CA ASP A 67 8.82 2.07 -2.09
C ASP A 67 7.31 1.81 -1.93
N GLY A 68 6.94 0.55 -1.73
CA GLY A 68 5.56 0.14 -1.49
C GLY A 68 5.44 -1.35 -1.20
N ILE A 69 4.28 -1.73 -0.67
CA ILE A 69 3.92 -3.10 -0.30
C ILE A 69 2.69 -3.51 -1.09
N LEU A 70 2.75 -4.67 -1.74
CA LEU A 70 1.59 -5.34 -2.31
C LEU A 70 1.09 -6.37 -1.30
N GLY A 71 -0.06 -6.08 -0.72
CA GLY A 71 -0.69 -6.89 0.30
C GLY A 71 -1.55 -8.01 -0.27
N ASN A 72 -2.12 -8.76 0.66
CA ASN A 72 -3.01 -9.88 0.43
C ASN A 72 -4.22 -9.49 -0.43
N ARG A 73 -4.76 -8.27 -0.29
CA ARG A 73 -5.86 -7.80 -1.14
C ARG A 73 -5.51 -7.85 -2.63
N PHE A 74 -4.36 -7.29 -3.02
CA PHE A 74 -3.88 -7.37 -4.39
C PHE A 74 -3.62 -8.82 -4.84
N LEU A 75 -3.00 -9.63 -3.98
CA LEU A 75 -2.69 -11.02 -4.30
C LEU A 75 -3.95 -11.86 -4.52
N ARG A 76 -4.99 -11.67 -3.71
CA ARG A 76 -6.29 -12.34 -3.87
C ARG A 76 -7.00 -11.91 -5.15
N GLU A 77 -7.02 -10.61 -5.44
CA GLU A 77 -7.62 -10.08 -6.68
C GLU A 77 -6.95 -10.66 -7.94
N ARG A 78 -5.69 -11.08 -7.83
CA ARG A 78 -4.93 -11.71 -8.92
C ARG A 78 -4.85 -13.23 -8.84
N SER A 79 -5.61 -13.86 -7.94
CA SER A 79 -5.59 -15.31 -7.72
C SER A 79 -4.17 -15.85 -7.54
N ALA A 80 -3.31 -15.11 -6.84
CA ALA A 80 -1.93 -15.51 -6.61
C ALA A 80 -1.91 -16.77 -5.74
N ILE A 81 -1.18 -17.79 -6.19
CA ILE A 81 -1.04 -19.07 -5.49
C ILE A 81 0.32 -19.08 -4.80
N LEU A 82 0.31 -19.25 -3.47
CA LEU A 82 1.52 -19.60 -2.71
C LEU A 82 1.70 -21.11 -2.83
N ASN A 83 2.64 -21.53 -3.67
CA ASN A 83 3.01 -22.94 -3.82
C ASN A 83 4.35 -23.15 -3.09
N TYR A 84 4.36 -24.01 -2.07
CA TYR A 84 5.51 -24.28 -1.20
C TYR A 84 5.83 -25.78 -1.19
#